data_AF-A0AAU3UQT1-F1
#
_entry.id   AF-A0AAU3UQT1-F1
#
_cell.length_a   1.000
_cell.length_b   1.000
_cell.length_c   1.000
_cell.angle_alpha   90.00
_cell.angle_beta   90.00
_cell.angle_gamma   90.00
#
_symmetry.space_group_name_H-M   'P 1'
#
loop_
_entity.id
_entity.type
_entity.pdbx_description
1 polymer ?
#
loop_
_entity_poly.entity_id
_entity_poly.type
_entity_poly.pdbx_seq_one_letter_code
_entity_poly.pdbx_strand_id
1 'polypeptide(L)'
;MAAAPYTPAGLRWASRFRGRLRPWGPIESLGFVLGFVWQVVASVPYTLVHYRRQTIMVITDMTWGRGSVIIGGGVVPLMLLLGAAMGASIGIEAFSALNLLALGQLSGLISAFGVTRELAPIAAGVGFAAQAGCRMTAEIGSMRISEEIDALESLGIRSVPFVVTTRVIAGIVAVAPAFVVALILSYYSCALIVTTVHGTPTGTYNHYFDQFVVGWDVVAATIKVMVFAVAVVLIHCYQGYFATGGPEGVGIGSGRAIRASLVSIIALDMVATIVLWGFQSPISFTG
;
A
#
# COMPACT_ATOMS: atom_id res chain seq x y z
N MET A 1 -3.01 -27.66 19.04
CA MET A 1 -2.11 -28.68 18.45
C MET A 1 -2.94 -29.70 17.68
N ALA A 2 -3.06 -29.58 16.36
CA ALA A 2 -3.71 -30.61 15.55
C ALA A 2 -2.69 -31.72 15.27
N ALA A 3 -2.95 -32.93 15.76
CA ALA A 3 -2.12 -34.10 15.54
C ALA A 3 -1.90 -34.30 14.03
N ALA A 4 -0.65 -34.48 13.61
CA ALA A 4 -0.35 -34.85 12.23
C ALA A 4 -1.06 -36.17 11.92
N PRO A 5 -1.95 -36.22 10.91
CA PRO A 5 -2.71 -37.44 10.63
C PRO A 5 -1.75 -38.54 10.18
N TYR A 6 -1.62 -39.58 11.00
CA TYR A 6 -0.81 -40.75 10.70
C TYR A 6 -1.42 -41.46 9.49
N THR A 7 -0.71 -41.45 8.36
CA THR A 7 -1.06 -42.26 7.19
C THR A 7 -0.20 -43.52 7.17
N PRO A 8 -0.80 -44.74 7.21
CA PRO A 8 -0.06 -45.99 7.18
C PRO A 8 0.76 -46.12 5.89
N ALA A 9 1.93 -46.76 5.99
CA ALA A 9 2.96 -46.77 4.94
C ALA A 9 2.45 -47.23 3.57
N GLY A 10 1.52 -48.19 3.53
CA GLY A 10 0.93 -48.72 2.29
C GLY A 10 -0.10 -47.82 1.60
N LEU A 11 -0.60 -46.77 2.26
CA LEU A 11 -1.63 -45.85 1.74
C LEU A 11 -1.07 -44.46 1.42
N ARG A 12 0.25 -44.25 1.52
CA ARG A 12 0.92 -42.98 1.18
C ARG A 12 0.75 -42.61 -0.30
N TRP A 13 0.59 -43.58 -1.19
CA TRP A 13 0.33 -43.33 -2.60
C TRP A 13 -1.09 -42.79 -2.83
N ALA A 14 -2.08 -43.31 -2.09
CA ALA A 14 -3.47 -42.87 -2.16
C ALA A 14 -3.67 -41.47 -1.53
N SER A 15 -2.95 -41.13 -0.45
CA SER A 15 -3.01 -39.78 0.14
C SER A 15 -2.37 -38.71 -0.76
N ARG A 16 -1.28 -39.06 -1.46
CA ARG A 16 -0.69 -38.19 -2.51
C ARG A 16 -1.64 -37.98 -3.69
N PHE A 17 -2.40 -39.00 -4.09
CA PHE A 17 -3.43 -38.86 -5.12
C PHE A 17 -4.65 -38.06 -4.63
N ARG A 18 -5.08 -38.23 -3.38
CA ARG A 18 -6.21 -37.49 -2.80
C ARG A 18 -5.95 -35.99 -2.68
N GLY A 19 -4.70 -35.58 -2.40
CA GLY A 19 -4.27 -34.18 -2.45
C GLY A 19 -4.26 -33.60 -3.87
N ARG A 20 -4.11 -34.44 -4.89
CA ARG A 20 -4.13 -34.05 -6.32
C ARG A 20 -5.54 -34.00 -6.92
N LEU A 21 -6.55 -34.53 -6.20
CA LEU A 21 -7.94 -34.68 -6.63
C LEU A 21 -8.90 -33.61 -6.06
N ARG A 22 -8.39 -32.49 -5.54
CA ARG A 22 -9.20 -31.29 -5.27
C ARG A 22 -8.97 -30.24 -6.36
N PRO A 23 -9.50 -30.42 -7.58
CA PRO A 23 -9.36 -29.42 -8.66
C PRO A 23 -9.98 -28.06 -8.30
N TRP A 24 -10.87 -28.04 -7.30
CA TRP A 24 -11.55 -26.84 -6.81
C TRP A 24 -10.81 -26.11 -5.67
N GLY A 25 -9.69 -26.63 -5.17
CA GLY A 25 -8.94 -26.02 -4.06
C GLY A 25 -8.56 -24.53 -4.27
N PRO A 26 -8.12 -24.11 -5.47
CA PRO A 26 -7.88 -22.69 -5.77
C PRO A 26 -9.15 -21.83 -5.74
N ILE A 27 -10.26 -22.37 -6.25
CA ILE A 27 -11.56 -21.67 -6.35
C ILE A 27 -12.18 -21.50 -4.96
N GLU A 28 -12.10 -22.53 -4.11
CA GLU A 28 -12.53 -22.47 -2.71
C GLU A 28 -11.71 -21.44 -1.90
N SER A 29 -10.40 -21.38 -2.13
CA SER A 29 -9.53 -20.41 -1.47
C SER A 29 -9.83 -18.96 -1.89
N LEU A 30 -10.17 -18.75 -3.16
CA LEU A 30 -10.61 -17.43 -3.66
C LEU A 30 -11.97 -17.04 -3.08
N GLY A 31 -12.92 -17.96 -2.99
CA GLY A 31 -14.21 -17.71 -2.36
C GLY A 31 -14.08 -17.29 -0.89
N PHE A 32 -13.14 -17.90 -0.16
CA PHE A 32 -12.87 -17.54 1.24
C PHE A 32 -12.27 -16.13 1.36
N VAL A 33 -11.29 -15.77 0.53
CA VAL A 33 -10.71 -14.41 0.50
C VAL A 33 -11.77 -13.38 0.14
N LEU A 34 -12.59 -13.63 -0.88
CA LEU A 34 -13.67 -12.73 -1.29
C LEU A 34 -14.72 -12.56 -0.18
N GLY A 35 -15.08 -13.65 0.51
CA GLY A 35 -15.98 -13.60 1.66
C GLY A 35 -15.42 -12.74 2.79
N PHE A 36 -14.13 -12.88 3.10
CA PHE A 36 -13.45 -12.05 4.09
C PHE A 36 -13.42 -10.57 3.69
N VAL A 37 -13.08 -10.26 2.43
CA VAL A 37 -13.09 -8.88 1.92
C VAL A 37 -14.49 -8.28 2.02
N TRP A 38 -15.51 -9.02 1.58
CA TRP A 38 -16.90 -8.59 1.67
C TRP A 38 -17.30 -8.30 3.12
N GLN A 39 -16.97 -9.20 4.05
CA GLN A 39 -17.26 -9.02 5.47
C GLN A 39 -16.61 -7.74 6.02
N VAL A 40 -15.33 -7.51 5.70
CA VAL A 40 -14.58 -6.32 6.15
C VAL A 40 -15.18 -5.02 5.62
N VAL A 41 -15.58 -5.01 4.34
CA VAL A 41 -16.21 -3.84 3.69
C VAL A 41 -17.60 -3.61 4.28
N ALA A 42 -18.40 -4.65 4.44
CA ALA A 42 -19.75 -4.56 5.02
C ALA A 42 -19.73 -4.11 6.49
N SER A 43 -18.65 -4.38 7.23
CA SER A 43 -18.51 -3.95 8.63
C SER A 43 -18.00 -2.52 8.81
N VAL A 44 -17.55 -1.82 7.76
CA VAL A 44 -17.09 -0.42 7.83
C VAL A 44 -18.07 0.51 8.55
N PRO A 45 -19.36 0.61 8.17
CA PRO A 45 -20.29 1.51 8.84
C PRO A 45 -20.49 1.14 10.31
N TYR A 46 -20.54 -0.16 10.63
CA TYR A 46 -20.66 -0.61 12.01
C TYR A 46 -19.46 -0.21 12.86
N THR A 47 -18.23 -0.43 12.34
CA THR A 47 -16.98 -0.09 13.01
C THR A 47 -16.88 1.40 13.30
N LEU A 48 -17.28 2.25 12.34
CA LEU A 48 -17.27 3.71 12.50
C LEU A 48 -18.25 4.21 13.56
N VAL A 49 -19.29 3.45 13.91
CA VAL A 49 -20.25 3.84 14.95
C VAL A 49 -19.84 3.28 16.31
N HIS A 50 -19.47 2.00 16.38
CA HIS A 50 -19.30 1.29 17.65
C HIS A 50 -17.85 1.27 18.17
N TYR A 51 -16.85 1.40 17.30
CA TYR A 51 -15.43 1.31 17.67
C TYR A 51 -14.66 2.60 17.36
N ARG A 52 -15.30 3.77 17.54
CA ARG A 52 -14.71 5.09 17.23
C ARG A 52 -13.38 5.35 17.93
N ARG A 53 -13.33 5.12 19.25
CA ARG A 53 -12.12 5.36 20.05
C ARG A 53 -10.95 4.51 19.56
N GLN A 54 -11.22 3.23 19.28
CA GLN A 54 -10.22 2.32 18.74
C GLN A 54 -9.77 2.74 17.33
N THR A 55 -10.71 3.12 16.47
CA THR A 55 -10.41 3.57 15.11
C THR A 55 -9.50 4.79 15.13
N ILE A 56 -9.77 5.78 15.97
CA ILE A 56 -8.93 6.97 16.13
C ILE A 56 -7.53 6.60 16.65
N MET A 57 -7.43 5.69 17.62
CA MET A 57 -6.13 5.23 18.11
C MET A 57 -5.31 4.55 17.01
N VAL A 58 -5.93 3.70 16.20
CA VAL A 58 -5.25 3.01 15.09
C VAL A 58 -4.86 3.99 13.98
N ILE A 59 -5.70 5.01 13.69
CA ILE A 59 -5.34 6.10 12.76
C ILE A 59 -4.08 6.81 13.23
N THR A 60 -4.03 7.24 14.50
CA THR A 60 -2.88 7.97 15.05
C THR A 60 -1.62 7.09 15.06
N ASP A 61 -1.75 5.83 15.48
CA ASP A 61 -0.64 4.87 15.52
C ASP A 61 -0.09 4.55 14.12
N MET A 62 -0.95 4.44 13.11
CA MET A 62 -0.52 4.23 11.73
C MET A 62 0.13 5.48 11.15
N THR A 63 -0.45 6.65 11.40
CA THR A 63 0.02 7.94 10.85
C THR A 63 1.39 8.34 11.39
N TRP A 64 1.56 8.27 12.71
CA TRP A 64 2.74 8.79 13.41
C TRP A 64 3.69 7.69 13.94
N GLY A 65 3.20 6.47 14.12
CA GLY A 65 3.94 5.39 14.76
C GLY A 65 3.86 5.43 16.29
N ARG A 66 4.25 4.33 16.93
CA ARG A 66 4.46 4.24 18.39
C ARG A 66 5.93 4.54 18.69
N GLY A 67 6.22 5.68 19.32
CA GLY A 67 7.57 6.06 19.75
C GLY A 67 8.27 7.12 18.88
N SER A 68 9.61 7.09 18.85
CA SER A 68 10.42 8.06 18.10
C SER A 68 10.08 8.07 16.61
N VAL A 69 9.77 9.25 16.08
CA VAL A 69 9.41 9.54 14.67
C VAL A 69 10.42 8.96 13.67
N ILE A 70 11.68 8.77 14.08
CA ILE A 70 12.79 8.37 13.23
C ILE A 70 13.00 6.85 13.21
N ILE A 71 12.71 6.13 14.31
CA ILE A 71 13.07 4.70 14.47
C ILE A 71 11.83 3.80 14.51
N GLY A 72 10.69 4.28 15.03
CA GLY A 72 9.41 3.55 15.08
C GLY A 72 8.38 4.05 14.07
N GLY A 73 8.80 4.90 13.12
CA GLY A 73 7.96 5.89 12.42
C GLY A 73 6.65 5.37 11.83
N GLY A 74 5.68 6.28 11.73
CA GLY A 74 4.42 6.05 11.02
C GLY A 74 4.53 6.26 9.52
N VAL A 75 3.39 6.22 8.84
CA VAL A 75 3.28 6.38 7.38
C VAL A 75 3.72 7.77 6.92
N VAL A 76 3.49 8.83 7.71
CA VAL A 76 3.84 10.20 7.29
C VAL A 76 5.34 10.40 7.11
N PRO A 77 6.22 10.14 8.11
CA PRO A 77 7.67 10.28 7.93
C PRO A 77 8.23 9.46 6.76
N LEU A 78 7.73 8.23 6.58
CA LEU A 78 8.10 7.39 5.45
C LEU A 78 7.74 8.06 4.11
N MET A 79 6.51 8.52 3.97
CA MET A 79 6.03 9.16 2.74
C MET A 79 6.83 10.43 2.42
N LEU A 80 7.16 11.24 3.44
CA LEU A 80 8.00 12.44 3.26
C LEU A 80 9.40 12.08 2.75
N LEU A 81 10.06 11.11 3.37
CA LEU A 81 11.40 10.67 2.95
C LEU A 81 11.38 10.08 1.54
N LEU A 82 10.38 9.24 1.23
CA LEU A 82 10.22 8.67 -0.10
C LEU A 82 9.93 9.75 -1.14
N GLY A 83 9.04 10.70 -0.86
CA GLY A 83 8.71 11.80 -1.75
C GLY A 83 9.94 12.68 -2.05
N ALA A 84 10.70 13.07 -1.03
CA ALA A 84 11.93 13.84 -1.22
C ALA A 84 12.98 13.07 -2.03
N ALA A 85 13.28 11.82 -1.63
CA ALA A 85 14.28 11.01 -2.33
C ALA A 85 13.89 10.75 -3.79
N MET A 86 12.62 10.43 -4.03
CA MET A 86 12.09 10.22 -5.37
C MET A 86 12.18 11.49 -6.23
N GLY A 87 11.72 12.62 -5.71
CA GLY A 87 11.77 13.90 -6.41
C GLY A 87 13.19 14.26 -6.81
N ALA A 88 14.15 14.11 -5.87
CA ALA A 88 15.56 14.34 -6.16
C ALA A 88 16.09 13.42 -7.26
N SER A 89 15.88 12.09 -7.13
CA SER A 89 16.35 11.12 -8.13
C SER A 89 15.77 11.38 -9.51
N ILE A 90 14.47 11.69 -9.60
CA ILE A 90 13.82 11.99 -10.88
C ILE A 90 14.34 13.29 -11.46
N GLY A 91 14.63 14.31 -10.63
CA GLY A 91 15.27 15.54 -11.12
C GLY A 91 16.61 15.28 -11.83
N ILE A 92 17.45 14.41 -11.26
CA ILE A 92 18.76 14.05 -11.84
C ILE A 92 18.58 13.29 -13.17
N GLU A 93 17.76 12.24 -13.15
CA GLU A 93 17.59 11.34 -14.29
C GLU A 93 16.79 11.98 -15.42
N ALA A 94 15.69 12.67 -15.11
CA ALA A 94 14.86 13.37 -16.10
C ALA A 94 15.64 14.47 -16.80
N PHE A 95 16.43 15.26 -16.05
CA PHE A 95 17.28 16.28 -16.64
C PHE A 95 18.35 15.66 -17.54
N SER A 96 19.10 14.67 -17.03
CA SER A 96 20.16 14.03 -17.81
C SER A 96 19.64 13.39 -19.10
N ALA A 97 18.50 12.69 -19.03
CA ALA A 97 17.89 12.04 -20.19
C ALA A 97 17.45 13.06 -21.27
N LEU A 98 16.77 14.14 -20.86
CA LEU A 98 16.28 15.15 -21.82
C LEU A 98 17.38 16.09 -22.31
N ASN A 99 18.42 16.31 -21.52
CA ASN A 99 19.54 17.17 -21.91
C ASN A 99 20.35 16.57 -23.09
N LEU A 100 20.29 15.25 -23.32
CA LEU A 100 20.84 14.62 -24.53
C LEU A 100 20.23 15.17 -25.83
N LEU A 101 19.00 15.67 -25.75
CA LEU A 101 18.27 16.29 -26.85
C LEU A 101 18.23 17.82 -26.76
N ALA A 102 19.04 18.41 -25.87
CA ALA A 102 18.99 19.84 -25.49
C ALA A 102 17.64 20.29 -24.90
N LEU A 103 16.87 19.35 -24.33
CA LEU A 103 15.54 19.58 -23.75
C LEU A 103 15.54 19.48 -22.22
N GLY A 104 16.68 19.65 -21.54
CA GLY A 104 16.80 19.48 -20.09
C GLY A 104 15.80 20.33 -19.27
N GLN A 105 15.40 21.49 -19.81
CA GLN A 105 14.39 22.37 -19.21
C GLN A 105 12.98 21.75 -19.16
N LEU A 106 12.67 20.77 -20.02
CA LEU A 106 11.42 20.01 -20.00
C LEU A 106 11.40 18.92 -18.92
N SER A 107 12.43 18.80 -18.07
CA SER A 107 12.41 17.88 -16.92
C SER A 107 11.23 18.14 -15.96
N GLY A 108 10.74 19.39 -15.90
CA GLY A 108 9.53 19.75 -15.16
C GLY A 108 8.27 19.02 -15.65
N LEU A 109 8.20 18.67 -16.94
CA LEU A 109 7.10 17.85 -17.49
C LEU A 109 7.10 16.45 -16.89
N ILE A 110 8.26 15.77 -16.82
CA ILE A 110 8.36 14.43 -16.22
C ILE A 110 7.97 14.47 -14.73
N SER A 111 8.35 15.55 -14.04
CA SER A 111 7.92 15.80 -12.66
C SER A 111 6.41 16.00 -12.53
N ALA A 112 5.80 16.76 -13.43
CA ALA A 112 4.38 17.12 -13.35
C ALA A 112 3.42 15.95 -13.65
N PHE A 113 3.67 15.15 -14.70
CA PHE A 113 2.78 14.03 -15.03
C PHE A 113 3.35 12.67 -14.60
N GLY A 114 4.63 12.40 -14.85
CA GLY A 114 5.23 11.06 -14.67
C GLY A 114 5.36 10.66 -13.21
N VAL A 115 5.81 11.61 -12.37
CA VAL A 115 5.82 11.41 -10.91
C VAL A 115 4.41 11.22 -10.38
N THR A 116 3.51 12.12 -10.77
CA THR A 116 2.15 12.20 -10.23
C THR A 116 1.32 10.97 -10.56
N ARG A 117 1.32 10.54 -11.82
CA ARG A 117 0.44 9.47 -12.30
C ARG A 117 0.93 8.08 -11.92
N GLU A 118 2.24 7.87 -11.88
CA GLU A 118 2.83 6.53 -11.78
C GLU A 118 3.85 6.38 -10.64
N LEU A 119 4.96 7.12 -10.69
CA LEU A 119 6.11 6.83 -9.82
C LEU A 119 5.80 7.07 -8.34
N ALA A 120 5.19 8.21 -8.00
CA ALA A 120 4.85 8.51 -6.61
C ALA A 120 3.79 7.55 -6.06
N PRO A 121 2.68 7.24 -6.77
CA PRO A 121 1.73 6.24 -6.31
C PRO A 121 2.32 4.85 -6.05
N ILE A 122 3.17 4.36 -6.96
CA ILE A 122 3.80 3.04 -6.83
C ILE A 122 4.72 3.02 -5.61
N ALA A 123 5.60 4.01 -5.46
CA ALA A 123 6.52 4.03 -4.31
C ALA A 123 5.79 4.24 -2.98
N ALA A 124 4.75 5.07 -2.95
CA ALA A 124 3.89 5.22 -1.78
C ALA A 124 3.24 3.89 -1.40
N GLY A 125 2.64 3.17 -2.36
CA GLY A 125 2.02 1.86 -2.14
C GLY A 125 3.01 0.81 -1.64
N VAL A 126 4.19 0.73 -2.29
CA VAL A 126 5.25 -0.22 -1.93
C VAL A 126 5.81 0.07 -0.54
N GLY A 127 6.12 1.35 -0.25
CA GLY A 127 6.61 1.78 1.05
C GLY A 127 5.59 1.52 2.17
N PHE A 128 4.31 1.81 1.92
CA PHE A 128 3.22 1.53 2.84
C PHE A 128 3.08 0.03 3.12
N ALA A 129 3.16 -0.83 2.09
CA ALA A 129 3.14 -2.29 2.26
C ALA A 129 4.33 -2.81 3.06
N ALA A 130 5.53 -2.31 2.78
CA ALA A 130 6.75 -2.73 3.46
C ALA A 130 6.75 -2.36 4.95
N GLN A 131 6.33 -1.15 5.28
CA GLN A 131 6.35 -0.63 6.65
C GLN A 131 5.07 -0.97 7.42
N ALA A 132 3.94 -0.37 7.05
CA ALA A 132 2.68 -0.51 7.76
C ALA A 132 2.05 -1.89 7.50
N GLY A 133 2.11 -2.39 6.27
CA GLY A 133 1.65 -3.73 5.89
C GLY A 133 2.27 -4.83 6.77
N CYS A 134 3.59 -4.99 6.70
CA CYS A 134 4.32 -6.00 7.47
C CYS A 134 4.09 -5.88 8.98
N ARG A 135 4.02 -4.63 9.51
CA ARG A 135 3.69 -4.39 10.92
C ARG A 135 2.30 -4.90 11.28
N MET A 136 1.29 -4.61 10.47
CA MET A 136 -0.08 -5.11 10.70
C MET A 136 -0.15 -6.63 10.68
N THR A 137 0.54 -7.30 9.74
CA THR A 137 0.58 -8.76 9.71
C THR A 137 1.24 -9.34 10.97
N ALA A 138 2.32 -8.73 11.45
CA ALA A 138 3.00 -9.15 12.67
C ALA A 138 2.12 -8.95 13.91
N GLU A 139 1.49 -7.79 14.06
CA GLU A 139 0.59 -7.48 15.18
C GLU A 139 -0.60 -8.45 15.22
N ILE A 140 -1.35 -8.55 14.11
CA ILE A 140 -2.54 -9.42 14.06
C ILE A 140 -2.13 -10.89 14.22
N GLY A 141 -1.03 -11.30 13.59
CA GLY A 141 -0.50 -12.65 13.74
C GLY A 141 -0.13 -12.96 15.19
N SER A 142 0.50 -12.02 15.90
CA SER A 142 0.82 -12.17 17.33
C SER A 142 -0.43 -12.30 18.20
N MET A 143 -1.47 -11.50 17.93
CA MET A 143 -2.77 -11.59 18.60
C MET A 143 -3.43 -12.94 18.35
N ARG A 144 -3.31 -13.48 17.12
CA ARG A 144 -3.89 -14.78 16.76
C ARG A 144 -3.18 -15.94 17.48
N ILE A 145 -1.86 -15.97 17.48
CA ILE A 145 -1.10 -17.07 18.12
C ILE A 145 -1.15 -17.01 19.65
N SER A 146 -1.44 -15.83 20.21
CA SER A 146 -1.61 -15.63 21.66
C SER A 146 -3.06 -15.81 22.13
N GLU A 147 -3.95 -16.31 21.26
CA GLU A 147 -5.39 -16.50 21.53
C GLU A 147 -6.14 -15.21 21.92
N GLU A 148 -5.57 -14.03 21.68
CA GLU A 148 -6.19 -12.74 22.01
C GLU A 148 -7.43 -12.47 21.15
N ILE A 149 -7.41 -12.89 19.87
CA ILE A 149 -8.57 -12.76 18.97
C ILE A 149 -9.73 -13.63 19.46
N ASP A 150 -9.44 -14.86 19.89
CA ASP A 150 -10.46 -15.80 20.37
C ASP A 150 -10.99 -15.33 21.74
N ALA A 151 -10.14 -14.71 22.57
CA ALA A 151 -10.55 -14.06 23.82
C ALA A 151 -11.54 -12.91 23.55
N LEU A 152 -11.29 -12.04 22.56
CA LEU A 152 -12.22 -10.97 22.17
C LEU A 152 -13.60 -11.52 21.77
N GLU A 153 -13.62 -12.60 20.99
CA GLU A 153 -14.86 -13.26 20.58
C GLU A 153 -15.61 -13.88 21.77
N SER A 154 -14.90 -14.45 22.75
CA SER A 154 -15.51 -14.97 23.98
C SER A 154 -16.17 -13.88 24.85
N LEU A 155 -15.70 -12.63 24.75
CA LEU A 155 -16.29 -11.46 25.39
C LEU A 155 -17.46 -10.85 24.59
N GLY A 156 -17.86 -11.48 23.48
CA GLY A 156 -18.93 -10.98 22.61
C GLY A 156 -18.51 -9.83 21.69
N ILE A 157 -17.21 -9.54 21.58
CA ILE A 157 -16.68 -8.49 20.70
C ILE A 157 -16.40 -9.11 19.33
N ARG A 158 -16.93 -8.49 18.27
CA ARG A 158 -16.66 -8.94 16.90
C ARG A 158 -15.22 -8.60 16.50
N SER A 159 -14.40 -9.63 16.36
CA SER A 159 -12.99 -9.59 16.00
C SER A 159 -12.70 -8.89 14.67
N VAL A 160 -13.40 -9.24 13.58
CA VAL A 160 -13.15 -8.66 12.23
C VAL A 160 -13.37 -7.14 12.21
N PRO A 161 -14.52 -6.60 12.65
CA PRO A 161 -14.74 -5.16 12.75
C PRO A 161 -13.74 -4.43 13.66
N PHE A 162 -13.31 -5.06 14.76
CA PHE A 162 -12.45 -4.45 15.77
C PHE A 162 -10.96 -4.44 15.37
N VAL A 163 -10.47 -5.55 14.81
CA VAL A 163 -9.06 -5.77 14.48
C VAL A 163 -8.75 -5.36 13.05
N VAL A 164 -9.57 -5.76 12.08
CA VAL A 164 -9.26 -5.61 10.65
C VAL A 164 -9.86 -4.33 10.08
N THR A 165 -11.16 -4.11 10.26
CA THR A 165 -11.85 -2.97 9.63
C THR A 165 -11.35 -1.62 10.17
N THR A 166 -11.00 -1.54 11.46
CA THR A 166 -10.37 -0.32 12.04
C THR A 166 -9.08 0.05 11.32
N ARG A 167 -8.26 -0.95 10.94
CA ARG A 167 -7.00 -0.75 10.19
C ARG A 167 -7.23 -0.37 8.73
N VAL A 168 -8.28 -0.89 8.09
CA VAL A 168 -8.66 -0.46 6.73
C VAL A 168 -9.04 1.02 6.71
N ILE A 169 -9.86 1.45 7.66
CA ILE A 169 -10.24 2.85 7.82
C ILE A 169 -8.98 3.71 8.10
N ALA A 170 -8.11 3.23 9.00
CA ALA A 170 -6.87 3.92 9.31
C ALA A 170 -5.94 4.08 8.10
N GLY A 171 -5.82 3.04 7.26
CA GLY A 171 -5.04 3.09 6.03
C GLY A 171 -5.53 4.18 5.08
N ILE A 172 -6.84 4.25 4.83
CA ILE A 172 -7.42 5.27 3.94
C ILE A 172 -7.17 6.69 4.49
N VAL A 173 -7.46 6.90 5.77
CA VAL A 173 -7.37 8.23 6.40
C VAL A 173 -5.92 8.70 6.57
N ALA A 174 -4.99 7.78 6.85
CA ALA A 174 -3.58 8.12 7.03
C ALA A 174 -2.87 8.36 5.69
N VAL A 175 -3.13 7.52 4.68
CA VAL A 175 -2.38 7.53 3.43
C VAL A 175 -2.75 8.73 2.56
N ALA A 176 -4.03 9.11 2.45
CA ALA A 176 -4.46 10.20 1.58
C ALA A 176 -3.73 11.54 1.83
N PRO A 177 -3.73 12.12 3.06
CA PRO A 177 -2.99 13.36 3.32
C PRO A 177 -1.48 13.15 3.28
N ALA A 178 -0.96 12.02 3.76
CA ALA A 178 0.47 11.74 3.74
C ALA A 178 1.03 11.71 2.30
N PHE A 179 0.28 11.13 1.37
CA PHE A 179 0.63 11.07 -0.05
C PHE A 179 0.66 12.45 -0.69
N VAL A 180 -0.35 13.29 -0.44
CA VAL A 180 -0.39 14.66 -1.02
C VAL A 180 0.82 15.47 -0.57
N VAL A 181 1.17 15.42 0.72
CA VAL A 181 2.35 16.14 1.23
C VAL A 181 3.65 15.57 0.65
N ALA A 182 3.76 14.25 0.50
CA ALA A 182 4.90 13.60 -0.13
C ALA A 182 5.05 13.98 -1.62
N LEU A 183 3.94 14.08 -2.34
CA LEU A 183 3.91 14.49 -3.73
C LEU A 183 4.38 15.95 -3.89
N ILE A 184 3.88 16.85 -3.04
CA ILE A 184 4.35 18.25 -2.99
C ILE A 184 5.86 18.28 -2.73
N LEU A 185 6.33 17.53 -1.74
CA LEU A 185 7.75 17.46 -1.41
C LEU A 185 8.59 16.89 -2.56
N SER A 186 8.05 15.93 -3.32
CA SER A 186 8.68 15.40 -4.53
C SER A 186 8.83 16.48 -5.61
N TYR A 187 7.81 17.31 -5.83
CA TYR A 187 7.91 18.42 -6.79
C TYR A 187 8.98 19.43 -6.37
N TYR A 188 9.00 19.82 -5.10
CA TYR A 188 10.02 20.74 -4.57
C TYR A 188 11.42 20.15 -4.68
N SER A 189 11.60 18.87 -4.33
CA SER A 189 12.90 18.23 -4.38
C SER A 189 13.42 18.10 -5.82
N CYS A 190 12.55 17.77 -6.78
CA CYS A 190 12.88 17.76 -8.21
C CYS A 190 13.29 19.15 -8.70
N ALA A 191 12.50 20.18 -8.38
CA ALA A 191 12.81 21.57 -8.73
C ALA A 191 14.15 22.03 -8.15
N LEU A 192 14.43 21.69 -6.89
CA LEU A 192 15.69 22.03 -6.23
C LEU A 192 16.88 21.39 -6.95
N ILE A 193 16.82 20.11 -7.30
CA ILE A 193 17.91 19.44 -8.02
C ILE A 193 18.14 20.09 -9.40
N VAL A 194 17.07 20.28 -10.18
CA VAL A 194 17.20 20.82 -11.54
C VAL A 194 17.74 22.27 -11.54
N THR A 195 17.34 23.07 -10.54
CA THR A 195 17.80 24.47 -10.46
C THR A 195 19.20 24.59 -9.86
N THR A 196 19.50 23.87 -8.77
CA THR A 196 20.77 24.03 -8.04
C THR A 196 21.91 23.21 -8.63
N VAL A 197 21.66 21.97 -9.04
CA VAL A 197 22.69 21.05 -9.55
C VAL A 197 22.91 21.27 -11.04
N HIS A 198 21.83 21.42 -11.80
CA HIS A 198 21.90 21.53 -13.26
C HIS A 198 21.86 22.99 -13.77
N GLY A 199 21.71 23.97 -12.88
CA GLY A 199 21.82 25.40 -13.21
C GLY A 199 20.69 25.94 -14.09
N THR A 200 19.56 25.24 -14.18
CA THR A 200 18.40 25.73 -14.94
C THR A 200 17.76 26.91 -14.19
N PRO A 201 17.44 28.03 -14.86
CA PRO A 201 16.73 29.13 -14.22
C PRO A 201 15.38 28.67 -13.65
N THR A 202 15.08 29.02 -12.39
CA THR A 202 13.86 28.61 -11.70
C THR A 202 12.59 29.00 -12.45
N GLY A 203 12.57 30.18 -13.07
CA GLY A 203 11.43 30.64 -13.87
C GLY A 203 11.13 29.74 -15.07
N THR A 204 12.17 29.21 -15.72
CA THR A 204 12.01 28.30 -16.87
C THR A 204 11.48 26.95 -16.43
N TYR A 205 12.02 26.38 -15.35
CA TYR A 205 11.51 25.12 -14.81
C TYR A 205 10.05 25.23 -14.37
N ASN A 206 9.71 26.29 -13.63
CA ASN A 206 8.34 26.51 -13.14
C ASN A 206 7.37 26.71 -14.29
N HIS A 207 7.74 27.45 -15.34
CA HIS A 207 6.89 27.63 -16.52
C HIS A 207 6.46 26.30 -17.14
N TYR A 208 7.42 25.40 -17.38
CA TYR A 208 7.09 24.08 -17.92
C TYR A 208 6.35 23.21 -16.91
N PHE A 209 6.73 23.24 -15.64
CA PHE A 209 6.02 22.48 -14.60
C PHE A 209 4.54 22.90 -14.50
N ASP A 210 4.27 24.20 -14.43
CA ASP A 210 2.92 24.77 -14.29
C ASP A 210 2.04 24.48 -15.51
N GLN A 211 2.62 24.41 -16.70
CA GLN A 211 1.90 24.09 -17.94
C GLN A 211 1.40 22.63 -17.98
N PHE A 212 2.10 21.71 -17.30
CA PHE A 212 1.80 20.27 -17.33
C PHE A 212 1.22 19.73 -16.02
N VAL A 213 1.24 20.50 -14.94
CA VAL A 213 0.57 20.11 -13.70
C VAL A 213 -0.93 20.28 -13.86
N VAL A 214 -1.66 19.22 -13.59
CA VAL A 214 -3.12 19.18 -13.71
C VAL A 214 -3.70 18.80 -12.35
N GLY A 215 -4.60 19.62 -11.82
CA GLY A 215 -5.22 19.35 -10.51
C GLY A 215 -5.95 18.00 -10.45
N TRP A 216 -6.55 17.58 -11.58
CA TRP A 216 -7.15 16.25 -11.70
C TRP A 216 -6.15 15.12 -11.50
N ASP A 217 -4.92 15.25 -12.01
CA ASP A 217 -3.90 14.20 -11.87
C ASP A 217 -3.52 13.96 -10.41
N VAL A 218 -3.45 15.03 -9.61
CA VAL A 218 -3.19 14.94 -8.17
C VAL A 218 -4.32 14.21 -7.44
N VAL A 219 -5.58 14.54 -7.76
CA VAL A 219 -6.76 13.90 -7.15
C VAL A 219 -6.84 12.43 -7.57
N ALA A 220 -6.70 12.15 -8.87
CA ALA A 220 -6.72 10.80 -9.42
C ALA A 220 -5.59 9.93 -8.85
N ALA A 221 -4.38 10.47 -8.73
CA ALA A 221 -3.25 9.80 -8.07
C ALA A 221 -3.53 9.52 -6.59
N THR A 222 -4.16 10.46 -5.87
CA THR A 222 -4.53 10.25 -4.46
C THR A 222 -5.57 9.12 -4.33
N ILE A 223 -6.57 9.07 -5.21
CA ILE A 223 -7.54 7.97 -5.28
C ILE A 223 -6.84 6.65 -5.57
N LYS A 224 -5.93 6.63 -6.55
CA LYS A 224 -5.13 5.46 -6.92
C LYS A 224 -4.37 4.88 -5.73
N VAL A 225 -3.68 5.73 -4.96
CA VAL A 225 -2.94 5.31 -3.76
C VAL A 225 -3.87 4.83 -2.64
N MET A 226 -5.04 5.43 -2.47
CA MET A 226 -6.04 4.91 -1.50
C MET A 226 -6.48 3.49 -1.87
N VAL A 227 -6.68 3.19 -3.15
CA VAL A 227 -7.00 1.83 -3.62
C VAL A 227 -5.87 0.86 -3.31
N PHE A 228 -4.62 1.26 -3.54
CA PHE A 228 -3.45 0.44 -3.16
C PHE A 228 -3.41 0.19 -1.66
N ALA A 229 -3.61 1.23 -0.84
CA ALA A 229 -3.60 1.10 0.61
C ALA A 229 -4.67 0.12 1.10
N VAL A 230 -5.89 0.19 0.56
CA VAL A 230 -6.97 -0.77 0.91
C VAL A 230 -6.58 -2.20 0.55
N ALA A 231 -6.09 -2.42 -0.67
CA ALA A 231 -5.66 -3.75 -1.12
C ALA A 231 -4.54 -4.31 -0.22
N VAL A 232 -3.54 -3.50 0.08
CA VAL A 232 -2.42 -3.84 0.96
C VAL A 232 -2.93 -4.19 2.37
N VAL A 233 -3.76 -3.34 2.99
CA VAL A 233 -4.28 -3.61 4.34
C VAL A 233 -5.06 -4.93 4.35
N LEU A 234 -5.91 -5.19 3.34
CA LEU A 234 -6.68 -6.42 3.24
C LEU A 234 -5.79 -7.66 3.12
N ILE A 235 -4.78 -7.63 2.25
CA ILE A 235 -3.83 -8.73 2.08
C ILE A 235 -3.07 -9.01 3.38
N HIS A 236 -2.54 -7.97 4.01
CA HIS A 236 -1.75 -8.08 5.24
C HIS A 236 -2.59 -8.52 6.45
N CYS A 237 -3.80 -8.00 6.58
CA CYS A 237 -4.73 -8.40 7.63
C CYS A 237 -5.21 -9.83 7.42
N TYR A 238 -5.48 -10.26 6.19
CA TYR A 238 -5.86 -11.64 5.89
C TYR A 238 -4.75 -12.61 6.31
N GLN A 239 -3.50 -12.36 5.91
CA GLN A 239 -2.38 -13.23 6.28
C GLN A 239 -2.09 -13.23 7.79
N GLY A 240 -2.31 -12.10 8.48
CA GLY A 240 -2.16 -12.03 9.94
C GLY A 240 -3.30 -12.72 10.70
N TYR A 241 -4.54 -12.50 10.27
CA TYR A 241 -5.74 -13.02 10.94
C TYR A 241 -5.82 -14.54 10.88
N PHE A 242 -5.37 -15.14 9.77
CA PHE A 242 -5.30 -16.58 9.58
C PHE A 242 -3.89 -17.16 9.79
N ALA A 243 -3.04 -16.47 10.55
CA ALA A 243 -1.70 -16.97 10.87
C ALA A 243 -1.78 -18.26 11.72
N THR A 244 -0.94 -19.23 11.39
CA THR A 244 -0.85 -20.53 12.06
C THR A 244 0.60 -20.98 12.18
N GLY A 245 0.93 -21.82 13.17
CA GLY A 245 2.29 -22.37 13.32
C GLY A 245 3.21 -21.54 14.21
N GLY A 246 2.64 -20.79 15.16
CA GLY A 246 3.40 -20.01 16.13
C GLY A 246 4.12 -18.81 15.52
N PRO A 247 5.16 -18.27 16.19
CA PRO A 247 5.88 -17.07 15.74
C PRO A 247 6.52 -17.20 14.35
N GLU A 248 7.03 -18.39 14.00
CA GLU A 248 7.58 -18.67 12.67
C GLU A 248 6.51 -18.52 11.57
N GLY A 249 5.31 -19.02 11.84
CA GLY A 249 4.16 -18.89 10.96
C GLY A 249 3.78 -17.44 10.65
N VAL A 250 3.89 -16.55 11.63
CA VAL A 250 3.66 -15.10 11.45
C VAL A 250 4.70 -14.50 10.50
N GLY A 251 5.97 -14.88 10.64
CA GLY A 251 7.04 -14.45 9.74
C GLY A 251 6.82 -14.90 8.30
N ILE A 252 6.46 -16.18 8.12
CA ILE A 252 6.11 -16.75 6.79
C ILE A 252 4.89 -16.04 6.21
N GLY A 253 3.86 -15.79 7.02
CA GLY A 253 2.65 -15.05 6.63
C GLY A 253 2.97 -13.63 6.15
N SER A 254 3.81 -12.90 6.88
CA SER A 254 4.29 -11.56 6.50
C SER A 254 5.05 -11.58 5.17
N GLY A 255 5.97 -12.54 5.00
CA GLY A 255 6.69 -12.70 3.74
C GLY A 255 5.80 -13.04 2.54
N ARG A 256 4.72 -13.79 2.75
CA ARG A 256 3.70 -14.06 1.71
C ARG A 256 2.86 -12.81 1.43
N ALA A 257 2.48 -12.07 2.47
CA ALA A 257 1.71 -10.85 2.36
C ALA A 257 2.45 -9.79 1.53
N ILE A 258 3.72 -9.49 1.84
CA ILE A 258 4.46 -8.46 1.12
C ILE A 258 4.62 -8.81 -0.37
N ARG A 259 4.92 -10.07 -0.70
CA ARG A 259 5.00 -10.51 -2.12
C ARG A 259 3.67 -10.35 -2.84
N ALA A 260 2.57 -10.76 -2.20
CA ALA A 260 1.23 -10.60 -2.78
C ALA A 260 0.86 -9.12 -2.94
N SER A 261 1.20 -8.27 -1.97
CA SER A 261 0.99 -6.82 -2.02
C SER A 261 1.75 -6.18 -3.16
N LEU A 262 3.03 -6.50 -3.37
CA LEU A 262 3.82 -5.95 -4.48
C LEU A 262 3.22 -6.28 -5.85
N VAL A 263 2.85 -7.55 -6.07
CA VAL A 263 2.19 -7.97 -7.32
C VAL A 263 0.83 -7.27 -7.48
N SER A 264 0.07 -7.16 -6.39
CA SER A 264 -1.24 -6.50 -6.40
C SER A 264 -1.13 -5.01 -6.69
N ILE A 265 -0.13 -4.31 -6.13
CA ILE A 265 0.10 -2.89 -6.39
C ILE A 265 0.38 -2.67 -7.88
N ILE A 266 1.31 -3.42 -8.48
CA ILE A 266 1.64 -3.26 -9.91
C ILE A 266 0.45 -3.62 -10.81
N ALA A 267 -0.30 -4.66 -10.48
CA ALA A 267 -1.50 -5.03 -11.24
C ALA A 267 -2.61 -3.97 -11.12
N LEU A 268 -2.87 -3.48 -9.91
CA LEU A 268 -3.86 -2.43 -9.66
C LEU A 268 -3.42 -1.10 -10.28
N ASP A 269 -2.12 -0.83 -10.33
CA ASP A 269 -1.56 0.37 -10.95
C ASP A 269 -1.88 0.43 -12.43
N MET A 270 -1.57 -0.65 -13.17
CA MET A 270 -1.93 -0.77 -14.58
C MET A 270 -3.44 -0.60 -14.80
N VAL A 271 -4.27 -1.29 -14.01
CA VAL A 271 -5.73 -1.20 -14.13
C VAL A 271 -6.23 0.21 -13.83
N ALA A 272 -5.75 0.82 -12.75
CA ALA A 272 -6.14 2.16 -12.35
C ALA A 272 -5.67 3.21 -13.36
N THR A 273 -4.50 3.05 -13.98
CA THR A 273 -4.04 3.94 -15.05
C THR A 273 -5.01 3.93 -16.23
N ILE A 274 -5.41 2.74 -16.68
CA ILE A 274 -6.36 2.59 -17.77
C ILE A 274 -7.73 3.17 -17.40
N VAL A 275 -8.20 2.96 -16.17
CA VAL A 275 -9.51 3.46 -15.71
C VAL A 275 -9.52 4.98 -15.56
N LEU A 276 -8.45 5.59 -15.05
CA LEU A 276 -8.42 7.01 -14.73
C LEU A 276 -8.03 7.89 -15.93
N TRP A 277 -7.09 7.44 -16.76
CA TRP A 277 -6.54 8.23 -17.89
C TRP A 277 -6.75 7.59 -19.27
N GLY A 278 -7.24 6.35 -19.34
CA GLY A 278 -7.46 5.65 -20.61
C GLY A 278 -6.18 5.16 -21.29
N PHE A 279 -6.33 4.38 -22.36
CA PHE A 279 -5.19 3.80 -23.11
C PHE A 279 -4.32 4.85 -23.83
N GLN A 280 -4.87 6.03 -24.11
CA GLN A 280 -4.15 7.10 -24.78
C GLN A 280 -3.50 8.09 -23.81
N SER A 281 -3.82 8.01 -22.50
CA SER A 281 -3.32 8.87 -21.41
C SER A 281 -2.92 10.29 -21.86
N PRO A 282 -3.88 11.10 -22.34
CA PRO A 282 -3.56 12.38 -22.96
C PRO A 282 -2.87 13.31 -21.95
N ILE A 283 -1.85 14.00 -22.44
CA ILE A 283 -1.16 15.06 -21.71
C ILE A 283 -1.95 16.34 -22.01
N SER A 284 -2.71 16.84 -21.03
CA SER A 284 -3.44 18.09 -21.17
C SER A 284 -2.57 19.27 -20.79
N PHE A 285 -2.61 20.32 -21.60
CA PHE A 285 -1.93 21.57 -21.32
C PHE A 285 -2.85 22.47 -20.50
N THR A 286 -2.38 22.92 -19.34
CA THR A 286 -3.04 23.99 -18.58
C THR A 286 -2.49 25.31 -19.13
N GLY A 287 -3.11 25.81 -20.20
CA GLY A 287 -2.76 27.08 -20.87
C GLY A 287 -3.89 28.08 -20.75
#